data_AF-A0A1J3FDE0-F1
#
_entry.id   AF-A0A1J3FDE0-F1
#
_cell.length_a   1.000
_cell.length_b   1.000
_cell.length_c   1.000
_cell.angle_alpha   90.00
_cell.angle_beta   90.00
_cell.angle_gamma   90.00
#
_symmetry.space_group_name_H-M   'P 1'
#
loop_
_entity.id
_entity.type
_entity.pdbx_description
1 polymer ?
#
loop_
_entity_poly.entity_id
_entity_poly.type
_entity_poly.pdbx_seq_one_letter_code
_entity_poly.pdbx_strand_id
1 'polypeptide(L)'
;HYHPRASEIFGVAEGTVLAGFIASDQRFFTKTLNAGDVMVFPQGLIHITANVGQVPAVAFVALSSEDPGVIFVAENVFGSNPSITPALLAKAFQLNVTTIMELQAK
;
A
#
# COMPACT_ATOMS: atom_id res chain seq x y z
N HIS A 1 0.64 0.27 0.81
CA HIS A 1 1.86 0.95 1.30
C HIS A 1 3.04 -0.02 1.12
N TYR A 2 4.20 0.25 1.70
CA TYR A 2 5.27 -0.75 1.80
C TYR A 2 6.10 -0.57 3.07
N HIS A 3 6.86 -1.62 3.43
CA HIS A 3 7.80 -1.61 4.54
C HIS A 3 9.24 -1.59 3.98
N PRO A 4 10.01 -0.51 4.18
CA PRO A 4 11.38 -0.44 3.67
C PRO A 4 12.34 -1.42 4.37
N ARG A 5 12.03 -1.84 5.61
CA ARG A 5 12.94 -2.62 6.46
C ARG A 5 12.38 -3.97 6.92
N ALA A 6 11.28 -4.46 6.36
CA ALA A 6 10.73 -5.76 6.73
C ALA A 6 9.90 -6.42 5.63
N SER A 7 9.86 -7.75 5.64
CA SER A 7 8.75 -8.50 5.08
C SER A 7 7.61 -8.56 6.09
N GLU A 8 6.38 -8.68 5.58
CA GLU A 8 5.17 -8.81 6.39
C GLU A 8 4.50 -10.15 6.08
N ILE A 9 4.05 -10.84 7.13
CA ILE A 9 3.08 -11.93 7.01
C ILE A 9 1.71 -11.41 7.47
N PHE A 10 0.70 -11.55 6.62
CA PHE A 10 -0.65 -11.04 6.81
C PHE A 10 -1.62 -12.22 6.90
N GLY A 11 -2.21 -12.43 8.08
CA GLY A 11 -3.17 -13.51 8.34
C GLY A 11 -4.56 -12.96 8.65
N VAL A 12 -5.58 -13.44 7.94
CA VAL A 12 -6.97 -13.00 8.17
C VAL A 12 -7.57 -13.82 9.31
N ALA A 13 -8.04 -13.15 10.36
CA ALA A 13 -8.76 -13.77 11.46
C ALA A 13 -10.27 -13.80 11.22
N GLU A 14 -10.83 -12.72 10.67
CA GLU A 14 -12.27 -12.56 10.41
C GLU A 14 -12.52 -11.80 9.10
N GLY A 15 -13.63 -12.11 8.44
CA GLY A 15 -14.07 -11.40 7.22
C GLY A 15 -13.38 -11.87 5.94
N THR A 16 -13.41 -11.00 4.91
CA THR A 16 -12.92 -11.28 3.56
C THR A 16 -12.11 -10.08 3.04
N VAL A 17 -10.83 -10.31 2.77
CA VAL A 17 -9.87 -9.25 2.39
C VAL A 17 -9.26 -9.57 1.04
N LEU A 18 -9.40 -8.67 0.07
CA LEU A 18 -8.55 -8.70 -1.12
C LEU A 18 -7.16 -8.25 -0.69
N ALA A 19 -6.15 -9.10 -0.85
CA ALA A 19 -4.76 -8.78 -0.58
C ALA A 19 -3.92 -8.94 -1.85
N GLY A 20 -2.86 -8.13 -1.98
CA GLY A 20 -1.94 -8.29 -3.09
C GLY A 20 -0.73 -7.37 -3.02
N PHE A 21 0.27 -7.65 -3.86
CA PHE A 21 1.48 -6.86 -3.99
C PHE A 21 1.95 -6.79 -5.44
N ILE A 22 2.71 -5.75 -5.76
CA ILE A 22 3.31 -5.53 -7.08
C ILE A 22 4.76 -6.01 -7.03
N ALA A 23 5.11 -6.99 -7.87
CA ALA A 23 6.47 -7.49 -8.01
C ALA A 23 7.37 -6.52 -8.81
N SER A 24 8.68 -6.73 -8.75
CA SER A 24 9.66 -5.89 -9.45
C SER A 24 9.53 -5.92 -10.98
N ASP A 25 8.91 -6.96 -11.53
CA ASP A 25 8.54 -7.07 -12.95
C ASP A 25 7.16 -6.46 -13.27
N GLN A 26 6.63 -5.63 -12.36
CA GLN A 26 5.36 -4.90 -12.46
C GLN A 26 4.10 -5.78 -12.46
N ARG A 27 4.22 -7.10 -12.22
CA ARG A 27 3.04 -7.96 -12.08
C ARG A 27 2.36 -7.76 -10.74
N PHE A 28 1.03 -7.65 -10.78
CA PHE A 28 0.20 -7.62 -9.58
C PHE A 28 -0.19 -9.04 -9.18
N PHE A 29 0.33 -9.49 -8.03
CA PHE A 29 -0.07 -10.73 -7.39
C PHE A 29 -1.20 -10.42 -6.42
N THR A 30 -2.35 -11.07 -6.58
CA THR A 30 -3.51 -10.80 -5.74
C THR A 30 -4.32 -12.06 -5.47
N LYS A 31 -4.98 -12.08 -4.30
CA LYS A 31 -5.91 -13.12 -3.89
C LYS A 31 -6.93 -12.52 -2.92
N THR A 32 -8.18 -12.98 -3.02
CA THR A 32 -9.17 -12.79 -1.95
C THR A 32 -8.90 -13.81 -0.85
N LEU A 33 -8.56 -13.33 0.34
CA LEU A 33 -8.28 -14.09 1.55
C LEU A 33 -9.51 -14.12 2.46
N ASN A 34 -9.80 -15.27 3.03
CA ASN A 34 -10.85 -15.47 4.04
C ASN A 34 -10.21 -15.80 5.39
N ALA A 35 -11.01 -15.86 6.46
CA ALA A 35 -10.54 -16.29 7.78
C ALA A 35 -9.71 -17.60 7.70
N GLY A 36 -8.49 -17.56 8.26
CA GLY A 36 -7.51 -18.64 8.22
C GLY A 36 -6.52 -18.58 7.05
N ASP A 37 -6.80 -17.82 5.99
CA ASP A 37 -5.86 -17.60 4.89
C ASP A 37 -4.73 -16.65 5.30
N VAL A 38 -3.55 -16.88 4.71
CA VAL A 38 -2.33 -16.09 4.95
C VAL A 38 -1.69 -15.70 3.62
N MET A 39 -1.11 -14.49 3.57
CA MET A 39 -0.25 -14.03 2.48
C MET A 39 1.03 -13.40 3.05
N VAL A 40 2.14 -13.52 2.31
CA VAL A 40 3.41 -12.85 2.64
C VAL A 40 3.62 -11.71 1.66
N PHE A 41 3.94 -10.52 2.16
CA PHE A 41 4.40 -9.39 1.38
C PHE A 41 5.93 -9.28 1.49
N PRO A 42 6.67 -9.46 0.38
CA PRO A 42 8.12 -9.30 0.38
C PRO A 42 8.56 -7.88 0.74
N GLN A 43 9.73 -7.75 1.36
CA GLN A 43 10.26 -6.46 1.81
C GLN A 43 10.36 -5.46 0.67
N GLY A 44 9.96 -4.21 0.93
CA GLY A 44 10.09 -3.11 -0.03
C GLY A 44 9.09 -3.11 -1.18
N LEU A 45 8.25 -4.15 -1.31
CA LEU A 45 7.23 -4.18 -2.36
C LEU A 45 5.96 -3.44 -1.93
N ILE A 46 5.42 -2.65 -2.85
CA ILE A 46 4.12 -2.01 -2.66
C ILE A 46 3.06 -3.10 -2.60
N HIS A 47 2.32 -3.13 -1.49
CA HIS A 47 1.20 -4.03 -1.28
C HIS A 47 -0.07 -3.25 -0.91
N ILE A 48 -1.20 -3.90 -1.11
CA ILE A 48 -2.54 -3.36 -0.91
C ILE A 48 -3.42 -4.42 -0.26
N THR A 49 -4.26 -3.97 0.66
CA THR A 49 -5.35 -4.75 1.24
C THR A 49 -6.63 -3.95 1.17
N ALA A 50 -7.76 -4.62 0.94
CA ALA A 50 -9.08 -4.02 0.94
C ALA A 50 -10.09 -5.00 1.52
N ASN A 51 -10.92 -4.54 2.46
CA ASN A 51 -12.09 -5.31 2.88
C ASN A 51 -13.10 -5.30 1.73
N VAL A 52 -13.38 -6.48 1.17
CA VAL A 52 -14.34 -6.67 0.06
C VAL A 52 -15.57 -7.48 0.51
N GLY A 53 -15.61 -7.83 1.80
CA GLY A 53 -16.76 -8.47 2.43
C GLY A 53 -17.87 -7.47 2.80
N GLN A 54 -18.98 -8.01 3.29
CA GLN A 54 -20.14 -7.23 3.75
C GLN A 54 -20.06 -6.86 5.25
N VAL A 55 -19.04 -7.37 5.94
CA VAL A 55 -18.84 -7.20 7.39
C VAL A 55 -17.42 -6.70 7.66
N PRO A 56 -17.15 -6.12 8.85
CA PRO A 56 -15.79 -5.80 9.27
C PRO A 56 -14.87 -7.03 9.15
N ALA A 57 -13.62 -6.78 8.77
CA ALA A 57 -12.58 -7.80 8.69
C ALA A 57 -11.49 -7.52 9.74
N VAL A 58 -10.91 -8.58 10.28
CA VAL A 58 -9.81 -8.52 11.24
C VAL A 58 -8.65 -9.34 10.69
N ALA A 59 -7.45 -8.77 10.72
CA ALA A 59 -6.23 -9.45 10.34
C ALA A 59 -5.13 -9.19 11.38
N PHE A 60 -4.26 -10.18 11.55
CA PHE A 60 -3.04 -10.07 12.33
C PHE A 60 -1.85 -10.04 11.39
N VAL A 61 -0.90 -9.14 11.67
CA VAL A 61 0.31 -8.97 10.89
C VAL A 61 1.52 -9.11 11.78
N ALA A 62 2.57 -9.72 11.24
CA ALA A 62 3.88 -9.76 11.88
C ALA A 62 4.94 -9.35 10.86
N LEU A 63 5.95 -8.62 11.34
CA LEU A 63 7.00 -8.06 10.50
C LEU A 63 8.35 -8.61 10.94
N SER A 64 9.24 -8.83 9.97
CA SER A 64 10.57 -9.40 10.21
C SER A 64 11.59 -8.41 10.81
N SER A 65 11.14 -7.27 11.32
CA SER A 65 11.97 -6.23 11.95
C SER A 65 11.19 -5.57 13.08
N GLU A 66 11.89 -5.21 14.16
CA GLU A 66 11.35 -4.40 15.27
C GLU A 66 11.03 -2.95 14.85
N ASP A 67 11.73 -2.46 13.82
CA ASP A 67 11.46 -1.17 13.18
C ASP A 67 11.31 -1.38 11.66
N PRO A 68 10.13 -1.82 11.20
CA PRO A 68 9.90 -2.10 9.79
C PRO A 68 9.79 -0.82 8.94
N GLY A 69 9.38 0.29 9.56
CA GLY A 69 8.93 1.50 8.88
C GLY A 69 7.67 1.27 8.04
N VAL A 70 6.93 2.33 7.76
CA VAL A 70 5.76 2.29 6.86
C VAL A 70 5.83 3.48 5.93
N ILE A 71 5.72 3.24 4.63
CA ILE A 71 5.67 4.30 3.61
C ILE A 71 4.34 4.21 2.87
N PHE A 72 3.44 5.14 3.19
CA PHE A 72 2.21 5.36 2.45
C PHE A 72 2.54 6.12 1.16
N VAL A 73 2.46 5.43 0.02
CA VAL A 73 2.94 5.96 -1.27
C VAL A 73 2.25 7.29 -1.63
N ALA A 74 0.92 7.34 -1.55
CA ALA A 74 0.17 8.54 -1.90
C ALA A 74 0.46 9.71 -0.94
N GLU A 75 0.48 9.46 0.37
CA GLU A 75 0.77 10.49 1.38
C GLU A 75 2.20 11.02 1.24
N ASN A 76 3.19 10.15 1.02
CA ASN A 76 4.58 10.58 0.85
C ASN A 76 4.81 11.31 -0.48
N VAL A 77 4.06 11.00 -1.54
CA VAL A 77 4.20 11.65 -2.85
C VAL A 77 3.42 12.96 -2.92
N PHE A 78 2.17 12.99 -2.44
CA PHE A 78 1.26 14.13 -2.58
C PHE A 78 1.09 14.94 -1.30
N GLY A 79 1.30 14.34 -0.12
CA GLY A 79 1.14 14.99 1.19
C GLY A 79 2.45 15.31 1.92
N SER A 80 3.60 15.25 1.25
CA SER A 80 4.89 15.55 1.89
C SER A 80 4.96 16.99 2.39
N ASN A 81 5.74 17.22 3.45
CA ASN A 81 6.05 18.55 3.96
C ASN A 81 7.58 18.74 4.11
N PRO A 82 8.22 19.62 3.32
CA PRO A 82 7.63 20.47 2.30
C PRO A 82 7.07 19.66 1.11
N SER A 83 6.08 20.23 0.43
CA SER A 83 5.44 19.57 -0.72
C SER A 83 6.38 19.51 -1.93
N ILE A 84 6.35 18.40 -2.65
CA ILE A 84 7.01 18.30 -3.96
C ILE A 84 6.34 19.29 -4.92
N THR A 85 7.13 20.00 -5.72
CA THR A 85 6.61 21.01 -6.65
C THR A 85 5.57 20.38 -7.60
N PRO A 86 4.35 20.96 -7.73
CA PRO A 86 3.29 20.38 -8.56
C PRO A 86 3.71 20.11 -10.01
N ALA A 87 4.52 20.98 -10.61
CA ALA A 87 5.03 20.82 -11.97
C ALA A 87 5.94 19.58 -12.15
N LEU A 88 6.72 19.22 -11.12
CA LEU A 88 7.58 18.03 -11.16
C LEU A 88 6.73 16.75 -11.16
N LEU A 89 5.75 16.68 -10.26
CA LEU A 89 4.82 15.56 -10.21
C LEU A 89 3.95 15.49 -11.47
N ALA A 90 3.49 16.62 -12.00
CA ALA A 90 2.72 16.67 -13.25
C ALA A 90 3.51 16.04 -14.41
N LYS A 91 4.81 16.37 -14.51
CA LYS A 91 5.71 15.76 -15.49
C LYS A 91 5.92 14.26 -15.24
N ALA A 92 6.15 13.86 -13.99
CA ALA A 92 6.44 12.46 -13.64
C ALA A 92 5.24 11.54 -13.85
N PHE A 93 4.03 11.99 -13.48
CA PHE A 93 2.79 11.22 -13.57
C PHE A 93 2.03 11.45 -14.89
N GLN A 94 2.54 12.33 -15.76
CA GLN A 94 1.89 12.70 -17.04
C GLN A 94 0.46 13.23 -16.85
N LEU A 95 0.28 14.06 -15.83
CA LEU A 95 -1.00 14.67 -15.46
C LEU A 95 -0.94 16.20 -15.60
N ASN A 96 -2.12 16.82 -15.62
CA ASN A 96 -2.23 18.27 -15.53
C ASN A 96 -1.78 18.76 -14.15
N VAL A 97 -1.13 19.92 -14.10
CA VAL A 97 -0.69 20.56 -12.84
C VAL A 97 -1.86 20.75 -11.88
N THR A 98 -3.03 21.15 -12.38
CA THR A 98 -4.24 21.32 -11.56
C THR A 98 -4.66 20.03 -10.87
N THR A 99 -4.63 18.89 -11.58
CA THR A 99 -4.94 17.57 -11.00
C THR A 99 -3.95 17.20 -9.89
N ILE A 100 -2.67 17.52 -10.05
CA ILE A 100 -1.68 17.31 -8.99
C ILE A 100 -2.00 18.18 -7.77
N MET A 101 -2.29 19.47 -7.98
CA MET A 101 -2.63 20.37 -6.88
C MET A 101 -3.88 19.89 -6.12
N GLU A 102 -4.88 19.36 -6.83
CA GLU A 102 -6.05 18.72 -6.21
C GLU A 102 -5.67 17.48 -5.39
N LEU A 103 -4.74 16.65 -5.87
CA LEU A 103 -4.25 15.49 -5.11
C LEU A 103 -3.45 15.91 -3.87
N GLN A 104 -2.68 17.01 -3.94
CA GLN A 104 -1.89 17.53 -2.81
C GLN A 104 -2.74 18.29 -1.78
N ALA A 105 -3.97 18.67 -2.13
CA ALA A 105 -4.90 19.36 -1.24
C ALA A 105 -5.85 18.42 -0.47
N LYS A 106 -5.80 17.12 -0.74
CA LYS A 106 -6.55 16.08 0.01
C LYS A 106 -5.81 15.69 1.27
#